data_AF-A0A970AG97-F1
#
_entry.id   AF-A0A970AG97-F1
#
_cell.length_a   1.000
_cell.length_b   1.000
_cell.length_c   1.000
_cell.angle_alpha   90.00
_cell.angle_beta   90.00
_cell.angle_gamma   90.00
#
_symmetry.space_group_name_H-M   'P 1'
#
loop_
_entity.id
_entity.type
_entity.pdbx_description
1 polymer ?
#
loop_
_entity_poly.entity_id
_entity_poly.type
_entity_poly.pdbx_seq_one_letter_code
_entity_poly.pdbx_strand_id
1 'polypeptide(L)' 'AKTGKKYLQKTILRAQEVADYLDISIGKAYELMRTNTIKSFRVGRCLRTTKDALIDFIA' A
#
# COMPACT_ATOMS: atom_id res chain seq x y z
N ALA A 1 18.74 -0.90 13.59
CA ALA A 1 18.40 -2.20 13.00
C ALA A 1 17.19 -2.01 12.09
N LYS A 2 17.28 -2.39 10.81
CA LYS A 2 16.19 -2.26 9.83
C LYS A 2 14.97 -3.01 10.36
N THR A 3 13.88 -2.29 10.62
CA THR A 3 12.59 -2.82 11.09
C THR A 3 12.03 -3.80 10.06
N GLY A 4 12.45 -5.06 10.14
CA GLY A 4 12.11 -6.08 9.17
C GLY A 4 10.60 -6.34 9.13
N LYS A 5 10.00 -6.12 7.96
CA LYS A 5 8.86 -6.85 7.39
C LYS A 5 7.61 -7.05 8.27
N LYS A 6 7.36 -6.22 9.28
CA LYS A 6 6.16 -6.33 10.15
C LYS A 6 4.83 -6.05 9.41
N TYR A 7 4.88 -5.56 8.17
CA TYR A 7 3.72 -5.29 7.32
C TYR A 7 3.23 -6.50 6.52
N LEU A 8 4.02 -7.57 6.39
CA LEU A 8 3.65 -8.76 5.61
C LEU A 8 2.42 -9.50 6.18
N GLN A 9 2.14 -9.34 7.47
CA GLN A 9 0.95 -9.90 8.14
C GLN A 9 -0.21 -8.91 8.25
N LYS A 10 -0.06 -7.64 7.80
CA LYS A 10 -1.15 -6.66 7.91
C LYS A 10 -2.15 -6.83 6.77
N THR A 11 -3.43 -6.87 7.12
CA THR A 11 -4.54 -6.88 6.15
C THR A 11 -4.72 -5.53 5.48
N ILE A 12 -4.43 -4.42 6.19
CA ILE A 12 -4.58 -3.04 5.69
C ILE A 12 -3.22 -2.35 5.68
N LEU A 13 -2.85 -1.81 4.51
CA LEU A 13 -1.56 -1.19 4.23
C LEU A 13 -1.70 0.33 4.04
N ARG A 14 -0.69 1.05 4.51
CA ARG A 14 -0.44 2.48 4.23
C ARG A 14 0.34 2.64 2.93
N ALA A 15 0.33 3.84 2.35
CA ALA A 15 1.15 4.18 1.19
C ALA A 15 2.65 3.85 1.38
N GLN A 16 3.22 4.07 2.57
CA GLN A 16 4.60 3.66 2.85
C GLN A 16 4.79 2.15 2.80
N GLU A 17 3.83 1.38 3.34
CA GLU A 17 3.93 -0.08 3.36
C GLU A 17 3.72 -0.67 1.96
N VAL A 18 2.90 -0.02 1.12
CA VAL A 18 2.76 -0.34 -0.31
C VAL A 18 4.06 -0.02 -1.07
N ALA A 19 4.67 1.13 -0.79
CA ALA A 19 5.94 1.54 -1.37
C ALA A 19 7.06 0.53 -1.04
N ASP A 20 7.15 0.13 0.23
CA ASP A 20 8.11 -0.87 0.69
C ASP A 20 7.82 -2.27 0.12
N TYR A 21 6.57 -2.58 -0.23
CA TYR A 21 6.18 -3.88 -0.81
C TYR A 21 6.50 -3.96 -2.29
N LEU A 22 6.23 -2.90 -3.04
CA LEU A 22 6.46 -2.81 -4.48
C LEU A 22 7.87 -2.31 -4.85
N ASP A 23 8.69 -1.95 -3.86
CA ASP A 23 10.00 -1.32 -4.03
C ASP A 23 9.95 -0.05 -4.91
N ILE A 24 8.99 0.83 -4.61
CA ILE A 24 8.78 2.10 -5.32
C ILE A 24 8.82 3.30 -4.37
N SER A 25 8.86 4.51 -4.92
CA SER A 25 8.76 5.72 -4.10
C SER A 25 7.38 5.85 -3.45
N ILE A 26 7.33 6.44 -2.24
CA ILE A 26 6.07 6.70 -1.53
C ILE A 26 5.11 7.57 -2.35
N GLY A 27 5.64 8.53 -3.11
CA GLY A 27 4.85 9.39 -3.98
C GLY A 27 4.16 8.58 -5.08
N LYS A 28 4.85 7.61 -5.68
CA LYS A 28 4.27 6.73 -6.69
C LYS A 28 3.22 5.79 -6.09
N ALA A 29 3.51 5.20 -4.93
CA ALA A 29 2.53 4.38 -4.21
C ALA A 29 1.26 5.19 -3.88
N TYR A 30 1.42 6.43 -3.40
CA TYR A 30 0.30 7.32 -3.11
C TYR A 30 -0.48 7.67 -4.37
N GLU A 31 0.19 7.95 -5.49
CA GLU A 31 -0.46 8.20 -6.78
C GLU A 31 -1.32 7.00 -7.20
N LEU A 32 -0.76 5.78 -7.21
CA LEU A 32 -1.46 4.56 -7.57
C LEU A 32 -2.69 4.28 -6.70
N MET A 33 -2.59 4.56 -5.41
CA MET A 33 -3.73 4.47 -4.49
C MET A 33 -4.75 5.58 -4.79
N ARG A 34 -4.31 6.83 -4.97
CA ARG A 34 -5.18 8.00 -5.20
C ARG A 34 -5.96 7.90 -6.51
N THR A 35 -5.34 7.39 -7.57
CA THR A 35 -5.99 7.15 -8.87
C THR A 35 -6.83 5.87 -8.88
N ASN A 36 -6.85 5.14 -7.76
CA ASN A 36 -7.53 3.85 -7.59
C ASN A 36 -7.02 2.77 -8.57
N THR A 37 -5.81 2.94 -9.09
CA THR A 37 -5.10 1.92 -9.88
C THR A 37 -4.81 0.70 -9.01
N ILE A 38 -4.41 0.94 -7.76
CA ILE A 38 -4.51 -0.04 -6.68
C ILE A 38 -5.80 0.27 -5.94
N LYS A 39 -6.72 -0.70 -5.87
CA LYS A 39 -8.00 -0.53 -5.16
C LYS A 39 -7.73 -0.03 -3.74
N SER A 40 -8.24 1.16 -3.42
CA SER A 40 -7.96 1.81 -2.15
C SER A 40 -9.21 2.48 -1.58
N PHE A 41 -9.19 2.73 -0.28
CA PHE A 41 -10.28 3.35 0.45
C PHE A 41 -9.73 4.37 1.45
N ARG A 42 -10.58 5.31 1.86
CA ARG A 42 -10.20 6.34 2.83
C ARG A 42 -10.61 5.93 4.23
N VAL A 43 -9.71 6.13 5.18
CA VAL A 43 -9.99 6.09 6.62
C VAL A 43 -9.70 7.49 7.15
N GLY A 44 -10.74 8.31 7.31
CA GLY A 44 -10.61 9.74 7.54
C GLY A 44 -9.85 10.42 6.39
N ARG A 45 -8.74 11.09 6.71
CA ARG A 45 -7.88 11.78 5.71
C ARG A 45 -6.85 10.84 5.06
N CYS A 46 -6.70 9.62 5.55
CA CYS A 46 -5.65 8.71 5.10
C CYS A 46 -6.17 7.75 4.02
N LEU A 47 -5.38 7.57 2.95
CA LEU A 47 -5.58 6.51 1.97
C LEU A 47 -4.99 5.19 2.47
N ARG A 48 -5.74 4.11 2.31
CA ARG A 48 -5.40 2.74 2.71
C ARG A 48 -5.77 1.76 1.61
N THR A 49 -5.08 0.64 1.55
CA THR A 49 -5.42 -0.47 0.65
C THR A 49 -5.39 -1.78 1.42
N THR A 50 -6.10 -2.79 0.95
CA THR A 50 -5.97 -4.14 1.49
C THR A 50 -4.80 -4.85 0.83
N LYS A 51 -4.26 -5.85 1.52
CA LYS A 51 -3.24 -6.72 0.93
C LYS A 51 -3.77 -7.46 -0.30
N ASP A 52 -5.04 -7.89 -0.27
CA ASP A 52 -5.67 -8.57 -1.41
C ASP A 52 -5.76 -7.65 -2.63
N ALA A 53 -6.17 -6.40 -2.45
CA ALA A 53 -6.18 -5.41 -3.53
C ALA A 53 -4.78 -5.15 -4.12
N LEU A 54 -3.74 -5.26 -3.30
CA LEU A 54 -2.36 -5.14 -3.76
C LEU A 54 -1.91 -6.39 -4.53
N ILE A 55 -2.32 -7.59 -4.09
CA ILE A 55 -2.06 -8.85 -4.81
C ILE A 55 -2.78 -8.85 -6.15
N ASP A 56 -4.05 -8.45 -6.19
CA ASP A 56 -4.86 -8.32 -7.41
C ASP A 56 -4.24 -7.37 -8.45
N PHE A 57 -3.48 -6.38 -7.99
CA PHE A 57 -2.77 -5.44 -8.89
C PHE A 57 -1.50 -6.03 -9.49
N ILE A 58 -0.84 -6.95 -8.77
CA ILE A 58 0.42 -7.59 -9.20
C ILE A 58 0.14 -8.80 -10.11
N ALA A 59 -0.97 -9.50 -9.88
CA ALA A 59 -1.44 -10.63 -10.66
C ALA A 59 -1.87 -10.21 -12.08
#